data_AF-A0A254T0S9-F1
#
_entry.id   AF-A0A254T0S9-F1
#
_cell.length_a   1.000
_cell.length_b   1.000
_cell.length_c   1.000
_cell.angle_alpha   90.00
_cell.angle_beta   90.00
_cell.angle_gamma   90.00
#
_symmetry.space_group_name_H-M   'P 1'
#
loop_
_entity.id
_entity.type
_entity.pdbx_description
1 polymer ?
#
loop_
_entity_poly.entity_id
_entity_poly.type
_entity_poly.pdbx_seq_one_letter_code
_entity_poly.pdbx_strand_id
1 'polypeptide(L)'
;MATVTKIVNRQDGLTEINLLVLDELCLAPADILAITAPCLRGNFTPIIRFGTSPRQGSVWNKWLIDNIATSNIEVFTAKMSDNTFLSKESLELSMNAITDEKMRLQEIEGEILSDYDESCILYANDFPKTFVDNSANYPLKIGIDGSGQGRDKSVICIRKGNKIISITKYDKLDPFDCSTAIKLILLKNKFTTDDVYEINIDMGYGERLFCGLK
;
A
#
# COMPACT_ATOMS: atom_id res chain seq x y z
N MET A 1 -36.35 22.98 3.87
CA MET A 1 -36.35 21.66 4.53
C MET A 1 -34.95 21.10 4.43
N ALA A 2 -34.23 21.00 5.55
CA ALA A 2 -32.90 20.43 5.57
C ALA A 2 -33.02 18.90 5.64
N THR A 3 -32.60 18.21 4.59
CA THR A 3 -32.48 16.75 4.59
C THR A 3 -31.29 16.39 5.48
N VAL A 4 -31.58 15.92 6.69
CA VAL A 4 -30.56 15.38 7.59
C VAL A 4 -30.17 14.00 7.05
N THR A 5 -29.03 13.91 6.38
CA THR A 5 -28.42 12.63 6.04
C THR A 5 -27.85 12.02 7.33
N LYS A 6 -28.57 11.05 7.91
CA LYS A 6 -28.05 10.22 8.99
C LYS A 6 -26.93 9.34 8.45
N ILE A 7 -25.68 9.61 8.83
CA ILE A 7 -24.59 8.66 8.68
C ILE A 7 -24.80 7.58 9.74
N VAL A 8 -25.19 6.37 9.33
CA VAL A 8 -25.44 5.24 10.22
C VAL A 8 -24.19 4.35 10.24
N ASN A 9 -23.34 4.50 11.25
CA ASN A 9 -22.31 3.52 11.62
C ASN A 9 -22.95 2.31 12.33
N ARG A 10 -23.79 1.52 11.63
CA ARG A 10 -24.36 0.26 12.16
C ARG A 10 -24.65 -0.74 11.03
N GLN A 11 -23.64 -1.50 10.60
CA GLN A 11 -23.89 -2.71 9.80
C GLN A 11 -24.21 -3.92 10.70
N ASP A 12 -23.73 -3.95 11.95
CA ASP A 12 -23.83 -5.10 12.87
C ASP A 12 -25.24 -5.51 13.33
N GLY A 13 -26.30 -4.88 12.81
CA GLY A 13 -27.69 -5.19 13.15
C GLY A 13 -28.64 -5.31 11.96
N LEU A 14 -28.15 -5.14 10.73
CA LEU A 14 -28.96 -5.33 9.53
C LEU A 14 -28.74 -6.75 9.00
N THR A 15 -29.81 -7.50 8.83
CA THR A 15 -29.81 -8.86 8.26
C THR A 15 -30.89 -8.94 7.21
N GLU A 16 -30.84 -9.98 6.37
CA GLU A 16 -31.83 -10.14 5.30
C GLU A 16 -31.78 -9.01 4.26
N ILE A 17 -30.59 -8.47 4.04
CA ILE A 17 -30.35 -7.50 2.98
C ILE A 17 -30.35 -8.24 1.63
N ASN A 18 -31.33 -7.94 0.77
CA ASN A 18 -31.44 -8.53 -0.56
C ASN A 18 -30.68 -7.74 -1.65
N LEU A 19 -30.37 -6.46 -1.39
CA LEU A 19 -29.67 -5.58 -2.31
C LEU A 19 -28.62 -4.75 -1.55
N LEU A 20 -27.36 -4.90 -1.94
CA LEU A 20 -26.26 -4.03 -1.52
C LEU A 20 -25.83 -3.15 -2.70
N VAL A 21 -25.82 -1.84 -2.49
CA VAL A 21 -25.27 -0.87 -3.45
C VAL A 21 -24.08 -0.20 -2.80
N LEU A 22 -22.91 -0.32 -3.44
CA LEU A 22 -21.66 0.32 -3.03
C LEU A 22 -21.33 1.41 -4.05
N ASP A 23 -21.34 2.66 -3.59
CA ASP A 23 -20.91 3.81 -4.39
C ASP A 23 -19.44 4.13 -4.08
N GLU A 24 -18.70 4.57 -5.10
CA GLU A 24 -17.24 4.79 -5.06
C GLU A 24 -16.45 3.60 -4.48
N LEU A 25 -16.73 2.39 -4.97
CA LEU A 25 -16.12 1.15 -4.47
C LEU A 25 -14.58 1.21 -4.43
N CYS A 26 -13.92 1.82 -5.41
CA CYS A 26 -12.45 1.87 -5.44
C CYS A 26 -11.84 2.64 -4.25
N LEU A 27 -12.63 3.43 -3.52
CA LEU A 27 -12.24 4.12 -2.29
C LEU A 27 -12.60 3.34 -1.02
N ALA A 28 -13.39 2.28 -1.14
CA ALA A 28 -13.87 1.50 -0.01
C ALA A 28 -12.75 0.63 0.59
N PRO A 29 -12.80 0.35 1.91
CA PRO A 29 -11.91 -0.61 2.56
C PRO A 29 -11.97 -1.99 1.91
N ALA A 30 -10.84 -2.69 1.84
CA ALA A 30 -10.72 -4.01 1.21
C ALA A 30 -11.61 -5.10 1.85
N ASP A 31 -11.99 -4.91 3.11
CA ASP A 31 -12.77 -5.84 3.91
C ASP A 31 -14.29 -5.58 3.86
N ILE A 32 -14.77 -4.58 3.11
CA ILE A 32 -16.18 -4.20 3.09
C ILE A 32 -17.11 -5.37 2.73
N LEU A 33 -16.72 -6.22 1.78
CA LEU A 33 -17.50 -7.40 1.41
C LEU A 33 -17.43 -8.49 2.49
N ALA A 34 -16.31 -8.62 3.21
CA ALA A 34 -16.21 -9.57 4.32
C ALA A 34 -17.11 -9.15 5.50
N ILE A 35 -17.25 -7.85 5.73
CA ILE A 35 -18.12 -7.29 6.78
C ILE A 35 -19.59 -7.38 6.38
N THR A 36 -19.93 -7.11 5.12
CA THR A 36 -21.32 -7.05 4.64
C THR A 36 -21.90 -8.40 4.22
N ALA A 37 -21.09 -9.34 3.73
CA ALA A 37 -21.56 -10.65 3.27
C ALA A 37 -22.39 -11.43 4.31
N PRO A 38 -22.05 -11.46 5.62
CA PRO A 38 -22.89 -12.10 6.62
C PRO A 38 -24.31 -11.54 6.73
N CYS A 39 -24.51 -10.27 6.33
CA CYS A 39 -25.80 -9.58 6.36
C CYS A 39 -26.66 -9.89 5.11
N LEU A 40 -26.02 -10.32 4.03
CA LEU A 40 -26.61 -10.74 2.75
C LEU A 40 -27.06 -12.21 2.80
N ARG A 41 -27.96 -12.52 3.74
CA ARG A 41 -28.46 -13.89 3.97
C ARG A 41 -29.98 -13.90 4.11
N GLY A 42 -30.64 -14.97 3.66
CA GLY A 42 -32.10 -15.10 3.77
C GLY A 42 -32.64 -16.11 2.75
N ASN A 43 -33.96 -16.18 2.60
CA ASN A 43 -34.62 -17.02 1.58
C ASN A 43 -34.67 -16.31 0.21
N PHE A 44 -33.51 -15.85 -0.27
CA PHE A 44 -33.33 -15.18 -1.56
C PHE A 44 -31.85 -15.19 -1.96
N THR A 45 -31.56 -14.94 -3.23
CA THR A 45 -30.20 -14.68 -3.71
C THR A 45 -29.91 -13.18 -3.63
N PRO A 46 -28.92 -12.74 -2.83
CA PRO A 46 -28.58 -11.33 -2.72
C PRO A 46 -28.04 -10.77 -4.04
N ILE A 47 -28.35 -9.49 -4.31
CA ILE A 47 -27.82 -8.74 -5.44
C ILE A 47 -26.83 -7.72 -4.89
N ILE A 48 -25.63 -7.67 -5.47
CA ILE A 48 -24.61 -6.66 -5.14
C ILE A 48 -24.37 -5.84 -6.39
N ARG A 49 -24.42 -4.51 -6.26
CA ARG A 49 -24.10 -3.55 -7.32
C ARG A 49 -23.04 -2.60 -6.83
N PHE A 50 -22.09 -2.28 -7.70
CA PHE A 50 -21.04 -1.32 -7.42
C PHE A 50 -21.01 -0.25 -8.53
N GLY A 51 -20.89 1.01 -8.13
CA GLY A 51 -20.55 2.13 -9.00
C GLY A 51 -19.22 2.72 -8.54
N THR A 52 -18.29 2.98 -9.45
CA THR A 52 -16.99 3.56 -9.13
C THR A 52 -16.30 4.06 -10.38
N SER A 53 -15.49 5.11 -10.24
CA SER A 53 -14.41 5.37 -11.19
C SER A 53 -13.26 4.38 -10.96
N PRO A 54 -12.60 3.86 -12.01
CA PRO A 54 -11.40 3.05 -11.84
C PRO A 54 -10.30 3.87 -11.15
N ARG A 55 -9.55 3.24 -10.23
CA ARG A 55 -8.45 3.93 -9.54
C ARG A 55 -7.18 3.09 -9.52
N GLN A 56 -6.10 3.62 -10.07
CA GLN A 56 -4.77 3.03 -9.97
C GLN A 56 -4.39 2.79 -8.50
N GLY A 57 -3.78 1.65 -8.19
CA GLY A 57 -3.43 1.24 -6.83
C GLY A 57 -4.58 0.60 -6.04
N SER A 58 -5.81 0.60 -6.56
CA SER A 58 -6.97 0.08 -5.82
C SER A 58 -7.01 -1.45 -5.85
N VAL A 59 -7.18 -2.04 -4.66
CA VAL A 59 -7.45 -3.49 -4.51
C VAL A 59 -8.69 -3.91 -5.30
N TRP A 60 -9.66 -3.01 -5.48
CA TRP A 60 -10.90 -3.28 -6.19
C TRP A 60 -10.73 -3.32 -7.71
N ASN A 61 -9.88 -2.47 -8.28
CA ASN A 61 -9.49 -2.60 -9.69
C ASN A 61 -8.88 -3.98 -9.96
N LYS A 62 -7.94 -4.41 -9.10
CA LYS A 62 -7.32 -5.72 -9.21
C LYS A 62 -8.33 -6.85 -9.09
N TRP A 63 -9.18 -6.80 -8.06
CA TRP A 63 -10.22 -7.80 -7.84
C TRP A 63 -11.17 -7.90 -9.04
N LEU A 64 -11.59 -6.77 -9.62
CA LEU A 64 -12.43 -6.76 -10.82
C LEU A 64 -11.71 -7.43 -12.00
N ILE A 65 -10.46 -7.06 -12.29
CA ILE A 65 -9.68 -7.65 -13.39
C ILE A 65 -9.55 -9.17 -13.23
N ASP A 66 -9.22 -9.65 -12.03
CA ASP A 66 -8.98 -11.07 -11.77
C ASP A 66 -10.29 -11.90 -11.85
N ASN A 67 -11.44 -11.27 -11.58
CA ASN A 67 -12.72 -11.97 -11.45
C ASN A 67 -13.68 -11.74 -12.63
N ILE A 68 -13.46 -10.76 -13.50
CA ILE A 68 -14.35 -10.45 -14.63
C ILE A 68 -14.52 -11.64 -15.59
N ALA A 69 -13.47 -12.46 -15.75
CA ALA A 69 -13.48 -13.62 -16.65
C ALA A 69 -13.95 -14.92 -15.99
N THR A 70 -13.95 -14.98 -14.65
CA THR A 70 -14.12 -16.24 -13.89
C THR A 70 -15.34 -16.24 -12.97
N SER A 71 -15.96 -15.08 -12.75
CA SER A 71 -17.10 -14.91 -11.85
C SER A 71 -18.36 -14.50 -12.62
N ASN A 72 -19.54 -14.68 -12.00
CA ASN A 72 -20.82 -14.13 -12.48
C ASN A 72 -20.90 -12.61 -12.25
N ILE A 73 -19.85 -11.86 -12.60
CA ILE A 73 -19.81 -10.41 -12.49
C ILE A 73 -20.10 -9.84 -13.87
N GLU A 74 -21.18 -9.07 -13.97
CA GLU A 74 -21.48 -8.29 -15.16
C GLU A 74 -20.91 -6.88 -14.97
N VAL A 75 -20.03 -6.45 -15.89
CA VAL A 75 -19.38 -5.14 -15.84
C VAL A 75 -19.91 -4.28 -16.97
N PHE A 76 -20.42 -3.11 -16.60
CA PHE A 76 -20.80 -2.06 -17.53
C PHE A 76 -19.81 -0.91 -17.38
N THR A 77 -19.19 -0.50 -18.49
CA THR A 77 -18.25 0.62 -18.53
C THR A 77 -18.88 1.77 -19.32
N ALA A 78 -18.65 2.99 -18.86
CA ALA A 78 -19.04 4.20 -19.57
C ALA A 78 -17.89 5.21 -19.50
N LYS A 79 -17.68 5.94 -20.59
CA LYS A 79 -16.73 7.02 -20.69
C LYS A 79 -17.36 8.32 -20.21
N MET A 80 -16.53 9.29 -19.85
CA MET A 80 -17.04 10.63 -19.55
C MET A 80 -17.75 11.25 -20.76
N SER A 81 -17.30 10.93 -21.98
CA SER A 81 -17.93 11.36 -23.24
C SER A 81 -19.31 10.75 -23.48
N ASP A 82 -19.65 9.63 -22.84
CA ASP A 82 -20.95 8.98 -22.99
C ASP A 82 -22.04 9.69 -22.16
N ASN A 83 -21.65 10.58 -21.25
CA ASN A 83 -22.57 11.29 -20.38
C ASN A 83 -23.22 12.48 -21.10
N THR A 84 -24.46 12.30 -21.55
CA THR A 84 -25.26 13.33 -22.23
C THR A 84 -25.66 14.52 -21.35
N PHE A 85 -25.40 14.46 -20.04
CA PHE A 85 -25.70 15.53 -19.09
C PHE A 85 -24.50 16.45 -18.81
N LEU A 86 -23.29 16.08 -19.27
CA LEU A 86 -22.12 16.93 -19.11
C LEU A 86 -22.08 18.01 -20.18
N SER A 87 -21.85 19.25 -19.75
CA SER A 87 -21.58 20.36 -20.68
C SER A 87 -20.18 20.22 -21.28
N LYS A 88 -19.96 20.86 -22.43
CA LYS A 88 -18.63 20.88 -23.06
C LYS A 88 -17.57 21.49 -22.16
N GLU A 89 -17.93 22.55 -21.43
CA GLU A 89 -17.05 23.25 -20.49
C GLU A 89 -16.64 22.32 -19.33
N SER A 90 -17.54 21.46 -18.86
CA SER A 90 -17.26 20.50 -17.79
C SER A 90 -16.29 19.41 -18.25
N LEU A 91 -16.44 18.95 -19.50
CA LEU A 91 -15.51 18.02 -20.14
C LEU A 91 -14.13 18.67 -20.33
N GLU A 92 -14.08 19.91 -20.80
CA GLU A 92 -12.82 20.66 -20.95
C GLU A 92 -12.10 20.87 -19.63
N LEU A 93 -12.81 21.20 -18.55
CA LEU A 93 -12.24 21.32 -17.21
C LEU A 93 -11.64 19.98 -16.74
N SER A 94 -12.35 18.88 -16.98
CA SER A 94 -11.88 17.54 -16.61
C SER A 94 -10.62 17.17 -17.39
N MET A 95 -10.59 17.45 -18.70
CA MET A 95 -9.42 17.23 -19.56
C MET A 95 -8.22 18.09 -19.15
N ASN A 96 -8.44 19.34 -18.73
CA ASN A 96 -7.37 20.23 -18.27
C ASN A 96 -6.77 19.79 -16.92
N ALA A 97 -7.48 19.00 -16.14
CA ALA A 97 -6.99 18.46 -14.87
C ALA A 97 -6.12 17.20 -15.04
N ILE A 98 -6.13 16.59 -16.23
CA ILE A 98 -5.33 15.40 -16.54
C ILE A 98 -3.86 15.77 -16.72
N THR A 99 -2.98 15.16 -15.93
CA THR A 99 -1.53 15.43 -15.94
C THR A 99 -0.72 14.45 -16.77
N ASP A 100 -1.27 13.27 -17.07
CA ASP A 100 -0.60 12.21 -17.81
C ASP A 100 -1.60 11.26 -18.49
N GLU A 101 -1.08 10.42 -19.38
CA GLU A 101 -1.88 9.50 -20.19
C GLU A 101 -2.57 8.41 -19.37
N LYS A 102 -1.97 7.92 -18.28
CA LYS A 102 -2.61 6.89 -17.43
C LYS A 102 -3.82 7.48 -16.73
N MET A 103 -3.68 8.70 -16.20
CA MET A 103 -4.79 9.43 -15.59
C MET A 103 -5.91 9.69 -16.60
N ARG A 104 -5.58 10.01 -17.87
CA ARG A 104 -6.57 10.16 -18.94
C ARG A 104 -7.38 8.88 -19.16
N LEU A 105 -6.70 7.75 -19.31
CA LEU A 105 -7.34 6.46 -19.58
C LEU A 105 -8.28 6.06 -18.44
N GLN A 106 -7.94 6.36 -17.19
CA GLN A 106 -8.80 6.05 -16.04
C GLN A 106 -9.98 7.02 -15.90
N GLU A 107 -9.68 8.32 -15.80
CA GLU A 107 -10.67 9.34 -15.41
C GLU A 107 -11.62 9.72 -16.56
N ILE A 108 -11.15 9.64 -17.81
CA ILE A 108 -11.93 10.08 -18.98
C ILE A 108 -12.48 8.87 -19.74
N GLU A 109 -11.62 7.89 -20.02
CA GLU A 109 -11.98 6.72 -20.83
C GLU A 109 -12.56 5.56 -20.00
N GLY A 110 -12.53 5.66 -18.66
CA GLY A 110 -13.09 4.64 -17.78
C GLY A 110 -12.35 3.31 -17.82
N GLU A 111 -11.08 3.30 -18.25
CA GLU A 111 -10.29 2.08 -18.37
C GLU A 111 -9.83 1.58 -16.99
N ILE A 112 -10.11 0.31 -16.72
CA ILE A 112 -9.60 -0.37 -15.53
C ILE A 112 -8.14 -0.78 -15.79
N LEU A 113 -7.21 0.12 -15.52
CA LEU A 113 -5.79 -0.18 -15.61
C LEU A 113 -5.37 -1.10 -14.45
N SER A 114 -4.52 -2.07 -14.77
CA SER A 114 -3.84 -2.89 -13.78
C SER A 114 -2.57 -2.19 -13.30
N ASP A 115 -2.29 -2.26 -12.00
CA ASP A 115 -0.99 -1.93 -11.43
C ASP A 115 0.05 -3.00 -11.73
N TYR A 116 0.02 -3.63 -12.91
CA TYR A 116 1.25 -4.27 -13.41
C TYR A 116 2.23 -3.14 -13.76
N ASP A 117 2.65 -2.36 -12.75
CA ASP A 117 4.04 -2.00 -12.66
C ASP A 117 4.77 -3.32 -12.85
N GLU A 118 5.64 -3.38 -13.87
CA GLU A 118 6.62 -4.46 -13.99
C GLU A 118 7.11 -4.73 -12.59
N SER A 119 6.76 -5.91 -12.09
CA SER A 119 7.20 -6.38 -10.80
C SER A 119 8.68 -6.03 -10.69
N CYS A 120 9.05 -5.08 -9.83
CA CYS A 120 10.43 -4.80 -9.44
C CYS A 120 10.94 -5.95 -8.57
N ILE A 121 10.64 -7.19 -8.98
CA ILE A 121 11.15 -8.41 -8.40
C ILE A 121 12.62 -8.41 -8.76
N LEU A 122 13.43 -8.02 -7.80
CA LEU A 122 14.86 -8.29 -7.83
C LEU A 122 15.01 -9.80 -7.65
N TYR A 123 15.45 -10.49 -8.70
CA TYR A 123 15.80 -11.89 -8.65
C TYR A 123 17.13 -12.04 -7.93
N ALA A 124 17.34 -13.18 -7.26
CA ALA A 124 18.63 -13.48 -6.63
C ALA A 124 19.81 -13.42 -7.63
N ASN A 125 19.54 -13.62 -8.92
CA ASN A 125 20.54 -13.51 -9.99
C ASN A 125 20.90 -12.08 -10.38
N ASP A 126 20.09 -11.08 -9.98
CA ASP A 126 20.39 -9.66 -10.21
C ASP A 126 21.47 -9.15 -9.26
N PHE A 127 21.74 -9.91 -8.18
CA PHE A 127 22.79 -9.62 -7.22
C PHE A 127 24.09 -10.35 -7.57
N PRO A 128 25.26 -9.73 -7.33
CA PRO A 128 26.55 -10.39 -7.47
C PRO A 128 26.61 -11.68 -6.65
N LYS A 129 26.98 -12.80 -7.29
CA LYS A 129 27.12 -14.11 -6.62
C LYS A 129 28.38 -14.20 -5.75
N THR A 130 29.36 -13.35 -6.01
CA THR A 130 30.63 -13.28 -5.31
C THR A 130 30.90 -11.86 -4.86
N PHE A 131 31.05 -11.68 -3.56
CA PHE A 131 31.46 -10.42 -2.96
C PHE A 131 32.93 -10.50 -2.59
N VAL A 132 33.73 -9.51 -3.00
CA VAL A 132 35.09 -9.33 -2.49
C VAL A 132 34.97 -8.69 -1.11
N ASP A 133 35.47 -9.36 -0.07
CA ASP A 133 35.57 -8.78 1.26
C ASP A 133 36.61 -7.65 1.23
N ASN A 134 36.13 -6.42 1.24
CA ASN A 134 36.93 -5.20 1.33
C ASN A 134 36.72 -4.51 2.69
N SER A 135 36.20 -5.22 3.70
CA SER A 135 35.84 -4.63 5.00
C SER A 135 37.00 -3.96 5.73
N ALA A 136 38.25 -4.33 5.44
CA ALA A 136 39.42 -3.66 6.00
C ALA A 136 39.56 -2.19 5.54
N ASN A 137 39.01 -1.83 4.37
CA ASN A 137 39.25 -0.54 3.72
C ASN A 137 38.12 0.48 3.94
N TYR A 138 37.03 0.09 4.60
CA TYR A 138 35.83 0.92 4.73
C TYR A 138 35.34 0.97 6.18
N PRO A 139 34.75 2.09 6.61
CA PRO A 139 34.15 2.19 7.93
C PRO A 139 32.82 1.42 8.02
N LEU A 140 32.30 1.26 9.23
CA LEU A 140 30.97 0.68 9.45
C LEU A 140 29.88 1.66 9.04
N LYS A 141 28.85 1.11 8.40
CA LYS A 141 27.61 1.81 8.07
C LYS A 141 26.42 0.99 8.57
N ILE A 142 25.42 1.68 9.08
CA ILE A 142 24.17 1.10 9.57
C ILE A 142 23.03 1.56 8.67
N GLY A 143 22.19 0.63 8.23
CA GLY A 143 20.92 0.89 7.56
C GLY A 143 19.78 0.46 8.45
N ILE A 144 18.78 1.32 8.61
CA ILE A 144 17.60 1.04 9.43
C ILE A 144 16.36 1.25 8.57
N ASP A 145 15.56 0.20 8.47
CA ASP A 145 14.23 0.23 7.89
C ASP A 145 13.22 0.04 9.03
N GLY A 146 12.40 1.06 9.27
CA GLY A 146 11.42 1.06 10.35
C GLY A 146 10.07 0.62 9.82
N SER A 147 9.48 -0.44 10.38
CA SER A 147 8.09 -0.73 10.08
C SER A 147 7.16 0.23 10.83
N GLY A 148 6.04 0.56 10.18
CA GLY A 148 4.96 1.36 10.77
C GLY A 148 4.16 0.56 11.82
N GLN A 149 2.88 0.87 12.01
CA GLN A 149 2.00 0.10 12.92
C GLN A 149 1.49 -1.22 12.33
N GLY A 150 2.04 -1.64 11.19
CA GLY A 150 1.64 -2.87 10.50
C GLY A 150 2.24 -4.13 11.11
N ARG A 151 2.14 -5.25 10.36
CA ARG A 151 2.75 -6.55 10.72
C ARG A 151 4.18 -6.70 10.22
N ASP A 152 4.68 -5.71 9.49
CA ASP A 152 6.01 -5.75 8.90
C ASP A 152 7.08 -5.59 9.99
N LYS A 153 8.27 -6.13 9.71
CA LYS A 153 9.38 -6.10 10.67
C LYS A 153 10.27 -4.90 10.39
N SER A 154 10.68 -4.21 11.44
CA SER A 154 11.81 -3.30 11.36
C SER A 154 13.11 -4.08 11.20
N VAL A 155 14.06 -3.57 10.43
CA VAL A 155 15.34 -4.21 10.16
C VAL A 155 16.48 -3.26 10.46
N ILE A 156 17.47 -3.74 11.21
CA ILE A 156 18.77 -3.09 11.37
C ILE A 156 19.80 -3.93 10.63
N CYS A 157 20.44 -3.35 9.62
CA CYS A 157 21.52 -3.94 8.86
C CYS A 157 22.83 -3.19 9.16
N ILE A 158 23.87 -3.93 9.53
CA ILE A 158 25.21 -3.37 9.74
C ILE A 158 26.15 -3.98 8.71
N ARG A 159 26.90 -3.12 8.01
CA ARG A 159 27.88 -3.54 7.00
C ARG A 159 29.20 -2.80 7.14
N LYS A 160 30.28 -3.45 6.70
CA LYS A 160 31.62 -2.85 6.57
C LYS A 160 32.15 -3.15 5.17
N GLY A 161 32.20 -2.14 4.30
CA GLY A 161 32.41 -2.36 2.87
C GLY A 161 31.28 -3.20 2.26
N ASN A 162 31.63 -4.28 1.56
CA ASN A 162 30.72 -5.26 0.97
C ASN A 162 30.33 -6.38 1.94
N LYS A 163 30.92 -6.43 3.14
CA LYS A 163 30.64 -7.46 4.13
C LYS A 163 29.45 -7.06 4.97
N ILE A 164 28.41 -7.89 4.96
CA ILE A 164 27.32 -7.82 5.93
C ILE A 164 27.82 -8.39 7.25
N ILE A 165 27.77 -7.57 8.30
CA ILE A 165 28.17 -7.94 9.66
C ILE A 165 26.98 -8.53 10.41
N SER A 166 25.82 -7.89 10.31
CA SER A 166 24.60 -8.34 10.97
C SER A 166 23.36 -7.85 10.24
N ILE A 167 22.34 -8.70 10.20
CA ILE A 167 20.97 -8.32 9.85
C ILE A 167 20.09 -8.78 11.00
N THR A 168 19.46 -7.84 11.70
CA THR A 168 18.59 -8.13 12.84
C THR A 168 17.20 -7.61 12.55
N LYS A 169 16.20 -8.46 12.76
CA LYS A 169 14.78 -8.14 12.51
C LYS A 169 14.05 -8.01 13.84
N TYR A 170 13.15 -7.02 13.92
CA TYR A 170 12.31 -6.75 15.08
C TYR A 170 10.86 -6.70 14.63
N ASP A 171 9.96 -7.37 15.34
CA ASP A 171 8.52 -7.29 15.04
C ASP A 171 7.99 -5.87 15.29
N LYS A 172 8.57 -5.18 16.28
CA LYS A 172 8.38 -3.76 16.53
C LYS A 172 9.67 -3.20 17.12
N LEU A 173 10.24 -2.17 16.50
CA LEU A 173 11.39 -1.46 17.05
C LEU A 173 10.91 -0.18 17.69
N ASP A 174 10.94 -0.13 19.03
CA ASP A 174 10.63 1.10 19.75
C ASP A 174 11.73 2.14 19.46
N PRO A 175 11.36 3.39 19.10
CA PRO A 175 12.29 4.50 18.97
C PRO A 175 13.32 4.62 20.10
N PHE A 176 12.89 4.47 21.34
CA PHE A 176 13.75 4.65 22.52
C PHE A 176 14.72 3.48 22.72
N ASP A 177 14.38 2.29 22.22
CA ASP A 177 15.21 1.09 22.32
C ASP A 177 16.16 0.91 21.13
N CYS A 178 15.97 1.70 20.06
CA CYS A 178 16.77 1.60 18.84
C CYS A 178 18.28 1.80 19.10
N SER A 179 18.63 2.82 19.90
CA SER A 179 20.04 3.09 20.25
C SER A 179 20.67 1.95 21.04
N THR A 180 19.92 1.36 21.98
CA THR A 180 20.34 0.21 22.78
C THR A 180 20.54 -1.02 21.92
N ALA A 181 19.59 -1.29 21.01
CA ALA A 181 19.66 -2.39 20.06
C ALA A 181 20.93 -2.29 19.19
N ILE A 182 21.23 -1.10 18.65
CA ILE A 182 22.45 -0.86 17.87
C ILE A 182 23.70 -1.15 18.71
N LYS A 183 23.79 -0.59 19.92
CA LYS A 183 24.94 -0.80 20.82
C LYS A 183 25.16 -2.28 21.14
N LEU A 184 24.10 -3.04 21.39
CA LEU A 184 24.19 -4.48 21.65
C LEU A 184 24.68 -5.26 20.43
N ILE A 185 24.22 -4.92 19.21
CA ILE A 185 24.69 -5.54 17.97
C ILE A 185 26.18 -5.23 17.74
N LEU A 186 26.60 -3.98 17.94
CA LEU A 186 28.00 -3.57 17.81
C LEU A 186 28.89 -4.33 18.81
N LEU A 187 28.49 -4.36 20.08
CA LEU A 187 29.22 -5.06 21.15
C LEU A 187 29.37 -6.55 20.84
N LYS A 188 28.28 -7.21 20.42
CA LYS A 188 28.30 -8.63 20.01
C LYS A 188 29.31 -8.90 18.89
N ASN A 189 29.51 -7.94 18.00
CA ASN A 189 30.43 -8.03 16.86
C ASN A 189 31.80 -7.39 17.12
N LYS A 190 32.12 -7.04 18.38
CA LYS A 190 33.39 -6.43 18.80
C LYS A 190 33.68 -5.07 18.16
N PHE A 191 32.63 -4.26 17.99
CA PHE A 191 32.71 -2.87 17.56
C PHE A 191 32.16 -1.93 18.63
N THR A 192 32.55 -0.66 18.56
CA THR A 192 32.00 0.42 19.38
C THR A 192 31.22 1.40 18.51
N THR A 193 30.56 2.37 19.15
CA THR A 193 29.90 3.47 18.43
C THR A 193 30.87 4.36 17.66
N ASP A 194 32.13 4.42 18.08
CA ASP A 194 33.17 5.23 17.42
C ASP A 194 33.60 4.65 16.07
N ASP A 195 33.38 3.34 15.85
CA ASP A 195 33.65 2.69 14.58
C ASP A 195 32.58 3.01 13.50
N VAL A 196 31.42 3.54 13.92
CA VAL A 196 30.28 3.82 13.04
C VAL A 196 30.47 5.18 12.38
N TYR A 197 30.56 5.17 11.05
CA TYR A 197 30.69 6.39 10.27
C TYR A 197 29.35 7.02 9.93
N GLU A 198 28.33 6.20 9.67
CA GLU A 198 27.05 6.67 9.15
C GLU A 198 25.91 5.73 9.53
N ILE A 199 24.77 6.34 9.89
CA ILE A 199 23.50 5.66 10.12
C ILE A 199 22.49 6.24 9.13
N ASN A 200 22.02 5.40 8.21
CA ASN A 200 20.98 5.71 7.25
C ASN A 200 19.65 5.12 7.72
N ILE A 201 18.61 5.94 7.74
CA ILE A 201 17.28 5.55 8.22
C ILE A 201 16.28 5.88 7.12
N ASP A 202 15.42 4.93 6.76
CA ASP A 202 14.29 5.20 5.88
C ASP A 202 13.30 6.13 6.59
N MET A 203 13.05 7.30 6.01
CA MET A 203 12.30 8.39 6.62
C MET A 203 10.79 8.15 6.67
N GLY A 204 10.24 7.21 5.89
CA GLY A 204 8.79 6.94 5.88
C GLY A 204 8.20 6.66 7.27
N TYR A 205 8.97 5.96 8.11
CA TYR A 205 8.67 5.78 9.55
C TYR A 205 9.88 6.07 10.46
N GLY A 206 11.04 6.37 9.87
CA GLY A 206 12.31 6.56 10.56
C GLY A 206 12.46 7.86 11.35
N GLU A 207 11.62 8.87 11.11
CA GLU A 207 11.65 10.11 11.91
C GLU A 207 11.52 9.83 13.41
N ARG A 208 10.67 8.87 13.77
CA ARG A 208 10.49 8.46 15.17
C ARG A 208 11.75 7.82 15.72
N LEU A 209 12.37 6.92 14.95
CA LEU A 209 13.61 6.23 15.33
C LEU A 209 14.78 7.21 15.49
N PHE A 210 14.85 8.24 14.65
CA PHE A 210 15.87 9.28 14.73
C PHE A 210 15.82 10.07 16.04
N CYS A 211 14.62 10.34 16.57
CA CYS A 211 14.45 11.01 17.86
C CYS A 211 15.05 10.23 19.05
N GLY A 212 15.03 8.90 19.02
CA GLY A 212 15.60 8.06 20.09
C GLY A 212 17.10 7.75 19.94
N LEU A 213 17.72 8.19 18.85
CA LEU A 213 19.17 8.07 18.61
C LEU A 213 19.96 9.31 19.06
N LYS A 214 19.27 10.43 19.33
CA LYS A 214 19.84 11.63 19.96
C LYS A 214 19.93 11.45 21.47
#